data_AF-A0A1H8DTH9-F1
#
_entry.id   AF-A0A1H8DTH9-F1
#
_cell.length_a   1.000
_cell.length_b   1.000
_cell.length_c   1.000
_cell.angle_alpha   90.00
_cell.angle_beta   90.00
_cell.angle_gamma   90.00
#
_symmetry.space_group_name_H-M   'P 1'
#
loop_
_entity.id
_entity.type
_entity.pdbx_description
1 polymer ?
#
loop_
_entity_poly.entity_id
_entity_poly.type
_entity_poly.pdbx_seq_one_letter_code
_entity_poly.pdbx_strand_id
1 'polypeptide(L)'
;MRERTSGGTMSIIGFKEKMKIRVIDLFAGPGGLGEGFASYGGGDVFSIAASAEMEASAHSTLTLRAFYRLAKRDERALKAYYDYCNYDGAPHPSQVCKSVWQVAQDEALQLELGKEADNAFLDAALERQQLNEDRTILIGGPPCQAYSLVGRARNRGLKDYVPEHDHRHYLYQQYLRIVHRYRPAIFVMENVKGILTSSVGGKRVFHEILKDLADPGRAVGQGSGVKYRIHSLVDPVYFDSGHDPAEFNSQKFVIRSEQHGIPQARHRVILFGVREDIPLERTGMLQFGMPLVIEDAIRDLPKLRSRLSKADNAADWRNSVLFQASGLIGSANVSEDQTVRRAREVMIGARSGLIDTESFGALRLPRMEAQEIVTKSGYRSWIEDSRLEVVLNHESRGHMESDLGRYFYAAAYAQGNEHSPKGHEEFSLPGLAPMHANWETGKFKDRFRVQIRGKPSTTITSHIAKDGHYFIHYDPTQCRSLTVREAARLQSFPDNYFFQGTRTQQYHQVGNAVPSYLANQIAHVVSQTLS
;
A
#
# COMPACT_ATOMS: atom_id res chain seq x y z
N MET A 1 -26.52 23.95 47.65
CA MET A 1 -26.83 22.86 46.70
C MET A 1 -26.19 23.21 45.36
N ARG A 2 -25.44 22.28 44.76
CA ARG A 2 -24.65 22.37 43.51
C ARG A 2 -23.21 22.89 43.64
N GLU A 3 -22.37 22.00 44.15
CA GLU A 3 -21.03 21.77 43.62
C GLU A 3 -21.01 20.40 42.92
N ARG A 4 -20.04 20.22 42.01
CA ARG A 4 -19.70 19.02 41.19
C ARG A 4 -20.25 19.03 39.77
N THR A 5 -19.36 19.19 38.78
CA THR A 5 -18.75 18.11 37.98
C THR A 5 -18.17 18.66 36.66
N SER A 6 -16.89 18.99 36.62
CA SER A 6 -16.13 19.19 35.36
C SER A 6 -14.74 18.54 35.35
N GLY A 7 -14.34 17.87 36.44
CA GLY A 7 -13.03 17.20 36.56
C GLY A 7 -12.99 15.70 36.23
N GLY A 8 -14.12 15.08 35.87
CA GLY A 8 -14.22 13.61 35.71
C GLY A 8 -13.83 13.08 34.32
N THR A 9 -13.95 13.89 33.27
CA THR A 9 -13.82 13.40 31.89
C THR A 9 -12.35 13.27 31.45
N MET A 10 -11.48 14.20 31.86
CA MET A 10 -10.04 14.14 31.52
C MET A 10 -9.29 12.98 32.20
N SER A 11 -9.65 12.61 33.43
CA SER A 11 -8.99 11.51 34.14
C SER A 11 -9.34 10.13 33.56
N ILE A 12 -10.57 9.95 33.11
CA ILE A 12 -11.04 8.71 32.47
C ILE A 12 -10.44 8.55 31.06
N ILE A 13 -10.29 9.65 30.31
CA ILE A 13 -9.67 9.64 28.97
C ILE A 13 -8.18 9.27 29.07
N GLY A 14 -7.44 9.88 30.00
CA GLY A 14 -6.04 9.53 30.26
C GLY A 14 -5.86 8.09 30.78
N PHE A 15 -6.83 7.57 31.53
CA PHE A 15 -6.84 6.18 31.98
C PHE A 15 -7.10 5.18 30.85
N LYS A 16 -8.05 5.48 29.95
CA LYS A 16 -8.33 4.63 28.77
C LYS A 16 -7.17 4.59 27.78
N GLU A 17 -6.42 5.68 27.59
CA GLU A 17 -5.21 5.66 26.75
C GLU A 17 -4.08 4.82 27.33
N LYS A 18 -3.90 4.82 28.65
CA LYS A 18 -2.95 3.92 29.33
C LYS A 18 -3.31 2.43 29.20
N MET A 19 -4.56 2.12 28.86
CA MET A 19 -5.05 0.76 28.65
C MET A 19 -5.05 0.32 27.19
N LYS A 20 -4.51 1.11 26.25
CA LYS A 20 -4.36 0.69 24.84
C LYS A 20 -3.07 -0.08 24.63
N ILE A 21 -3.07 -0.97 23.65
CA ILE A 21 -1.83 -1.61 23.17
C ILE A 21 -1.04 -0.55 22.40
N ARG A 22 0.23 -0.38 22.76
CA ARG A 22 1.15 0.60 22.16
C ARG A 22 1.83 0.00 20.94
N VAL A 23 1.84 0.73 19.83
CA VAL A 23 2.40 0.27 18.55
C VAL A 23 3.64 1.07 18.20
N ILE A 24 4.77 0.40 18.02
CA ILE A 24 5.97 0.96 17.39
C ILE A 24 5.87 0.60 15.90
N ASP A 25 5.86 1.59 15.00
CA ASP A 25 5.73 1.38 13.55
C ASP A 25 7.02 1.83 12.83
N LEU A 26 7.84 0.87 12.41
CA LEU A 26 9.09 1.14 11.71
C LEU A 26 8.92 0.99 10.19
N PHE A 27 9.59 1.85 9.43
CA PHE A 27 9.46 1.86 7.96
C PHE A 27 8.00 2.10 7.55
N ALA A 28 7.35 3.05 8.21
CA ALA A 28 5.89 3.20 8.19
C ALA A 28 5.35 3.52 6.79
N GLY A 29 6.16 4.11 5.90
CA GLY A 29 5.71 4.60 4.61
C GLY A 29 4.59 5.62 4.80
N PRO A 30 3.51 5.57 4.00
CA PRO A 30 2.36 6.42 4.25
C PRO A 30 1.48 5.95 5.42
N GLY A 31 1.82 4.87 6.13
CA GLY A 31 1.09 4.38 7.30
C GLY A 31 0.06 3.28 7.03
N GLY A 32 0.15 2.52 5.94
CA GLY A 32 -0.85 1.49 5.61
C GLY A 32 -1.04 0.41 6.68
N LEU A 33 0.07 -0.08 7.27
CA LEU A 33 0.04 -1.05 8.36
C LEU A 33 -0.46 -0.39 9.65
N GLY A 34 0.14 0.74 10.06
CA GLY A 34 -0.28 1.50 11.24
C GLY A 34 -1.74 1.94 11.21
N GLU A 35 -2.28 2.32 10.05
CA GLU A 35 -3.69 2.69 9.88
C GLU A 35 -4.63 1.53 10.20
N GLY A 36 -4.31 0.32 9.72
CA GLY A 36 -5.10 -0.88 10.01
C GLY A 36 -5.20 -1.13 11.51
N PHE A 37 -4.08 -1.06 12.21
CA PHE A 37 -4.00 -1.22 13.67
C PHE A 37 -4.73 -0.09 14.40
N ALA A 38 -4.41 1.16 14.09
CA ALA A 38 -4.95 2.32 14.79
C ALA A 38 -6.45 2.54 14.56
N SER A 39 -7.04 1.93 13.53
CA SER A 39 -8.49 1.96 13.28
C SER A 39 -9.24 0.73 13.80
N TYR A 40 -8.54 -0.30 14.30
CA TYR A 40 -9.19 -1.51 14.85
C TYR A 40 -9.97 -1.21 16.13
N GLY A 41 -11.15 -1.83 16.27
CA GLY A 41 -12.07 -1.60 17.39
C GLY A 41 -12.53 -0.14 17.51
N GLY A 42 -12.74 0.56 16.38
CA GLY A 42 -13.07 1.99 16.36
C GLY A 42 -11.90 2.91 16.72
N GLY A 43 -10.69 2.36 16.86
CA GLY A 43 -9.49 3.04 17.31
C GLY A 43 -9.30 3.05 18.82
N ASP A 44 -10.00 2.19 19.56
CA ASP A 44 -9.91 2.10 21.02
C ASP A 44 -9.00 0.99 21.55
N VAL A 45 -8.47 0.13 20.68
CA VAL A 45 -7.63 -1.01 21.08
C VAL A 45 -6.14 -0.68 20.97
N PHE A 46 -5.72 -0.16 19.82
CA PHE A 46 -4.33 0.17 19.53
C PHE A 46 -4.10 1.67 19.52
N SER A 47 -2.88 2.07 19.85
CA SER A 47 -2.44 3.45 19.77
C SER A 47 -0.97 3.49 19.38
N ILE A 48 -0.63 4.32 18.39
CA ILE A 48 0.74 4.41 17.91
C ILE A 48 1.56 5.21 18.91
N ALA A 49 2.71 4.64 19.29
CA ALA A 49 3.68 5.26 20.18
C ALA A 49 4.69 6.09 19.41
N ALA A 50 5.17 5.57 18.29
CA ALA A 50 5.96 6.29 17.32
C ALA A 50 5.87 5.58 15.96
N SER A 51 5.92 6.37 14.89
CA SER A 51 6.15 5.88 13.54
C SER A 51 7.43 6.50 12.98
N ALA A 52 8.32 5.68 12.41
CA ALA A 52 9.55 6.15 11.78
C ALA A 52 9.47 6.01 10.25
N GLU A 53 9.59 7.13 9.53
CA GLU A 53 9.59 7.18 8.07
C GLU A 53 10.61 8.19 7.56
N MET A 54 11.43 7.82 6.58
CA MET A 54 12.51 8.68 6.08
C MET A 54 12.01 9.68 5.02
N GLU A 55 11.13 9.23 4.13
CA GLU A 55 10.73 10.01 2.96
C GLU A 55 9.75 11.12 3.35
N ALA A 56 10.10 12.36 3.01
CA ALA A 56 9.38 13.55 3.47
C ALA A 56 7.90 13.58 3.07
N SER A 57 7.53 13.12 1.87
CA SER A 57 6.13 13.11 1.44
C SER A 57 5.30 12.04 2.15
N ALA A 58 5.87 10.87 2.40
CA ALA A 58 5.27 9.79 3.17
C ALA A 58 5.11 10.20 4.64
N HIS A 59 6.14 10.81 5.23
CA HIS A 59 6.08 11.43 6.56
C HIS A 59 5.01 12.52 6.64
N SER A 60 4.88 13.38 5.63
CA SER A 60 3.83 14.41 5.58
C SER A 60 2.42 13.79 5.55
N THR A 61 2.22 12.76 4.73
CA THR A 61 0.96 11.98 4.70
C THR A 61 0.68 11.32 6.06
N LEU A 62 1.70 10.71 6.66
CA LEU A 62 1.63 10.01 7.93
C LEU A 62 1.28 10.96 9.08
N THR A 63 1.91 12.13 9.13
CA THR A 63 1.64 13.19 10.11
C THR A 63 0.21 13.71 9.97
N LEU A 64 -0.22 13.98 8.72
CA LEU A 64 -1.59 14.42 8.45
C LEU A 64 -2.61 13.34 8.86
N ARG A 65 -2.28 12.05 8.69
CA ARG A 65 -3.14 10.96 9.14
C ARG A 65 -3.15 10.81 10.67
N ALA A 66 -2.00 10.95 11.33
CA ALA A 66 -1.91 10.99 12.79
C ALA A 66 -2.78 12.12 13.36
N PHE A 67 -2.71 13.30 12.76
CA PHE A 67 -3.60 14.42 13.08
C PHE A 67 -5.07 14.03 12.97
N TYR A 68 -5.51 13.41 11.86
CA TYR A 68 -6.90 12.96 11.71
C TYR A 68 -7.34 12.01 12.84
N ARG A 69 -6.50 11.04 13.20
CA ARG A 69 -6.83 10.07 14.26
C ARG A 69 -7.03 10.77 15.60
N LEU A 70 -6.16 11.71 15.95
CA LEU A 70 -6.25 12.52 17.16
C LEU A 70 -7.46 13.46 17.11
N ALA A 71 -7.72 14.06 15.94
CA ALA A 71 -8.81 14.99 15.69
C ALA A 71 -10.20 14.38 15.84
N LYS A 72 -10.37 13.05 15.73
CA LYS A 72 -11.67 12.38 15.96
C LYS A 72 -12.33 12.72 17.31
N ARG A 73 -11.55 13.18 18.29
CA ARG A 73 -12.00 13.55 19.64
C ARG A 73 -12.14 15.06 19.85
N ASP A 74 -11.84 15.87 18.85
CA ASP A 74 -11.90 17.34 18.88
C ASP A 74 -12.60 17.84 17.62
N GLU A 75 -13.83 18.35 17.78
CA GLU A 75 -14.68 18.77 16.67
C GLU A 75 -14.04 19.86 15.80
N ARG A 76 -13.29 20.79 16.41
CA ARG A 76 -12.59 21.86 15.69
C ARG A 76 -11.44 21.30 14.86
N ALA A 77 -10.64 20.40 15.44
CA ALA A 77 -9.57 19.73 14.72
C ALA A 77 -10.11 18.84 13.59
N LEU A 78 -11.21 18.14 13.82
CA LEU A 78 -11.85 17.29 12.84
C LEU A 78 -12.37 18.11 11.67
N LYS A 79 -13.04 19.24 11.96
CA LYS A 79 -13.46 20.19 10.93
C LYS A 79 -12.26 20.70 10.13
N ALA A 80 -11.15 21.07 10.79
CA ALA A 80 -9.95 21.53 10.09
C ALA A 80 -9.38 20.49 9.11
N TYR A 81 -9.44 19.20 9.47
CA TYR A 81 -9.04 18.12 8.57
C TYR A 81 -9.96 18.03 7.34
N TYR A 82 -11.28 18.01 7.54
CA TYR A 82 -12.22 17.91 6.42
C TYR A 82 -12.24 19.15 5.55
N ASP A 83 -12.13 20.35 6.12
CA ASP A 83 -11.99 21.58 5.36
C ASP A 83 -10.73 21.50 4.46
N TYR A 84 -9.60 21.03 5.00
CA TYR A 84 -8.36 20.85 4.24
C TYR A 84 -8.51 19.80 3.13
N CYS A 85 -9.28 18.74 3.35
CA CYS A 85 -9.59 17.75 2.32
C CYS A 85 -10.54 18.30 1.25
N ASN A 86 -11.63 18.95 1.63
CA ASN A 86 -12.72 19.32 0.72
C ASN A 86 -12.43 20.60 -0.08
N TYR A 87 -11.75 21.59 0.52
CA TYR A 87 -11.64 22.92 -0.09
C TYR A 87 -10.20 23.27 -0.43
N ASP A 88 -9.99 23.72 -1.67
CA ASP A 88 -8.72 24.30 -2.06
C ASP A 88 -8.49 25.65 -1.36
N GLY A 89 -7.27 25.90 -0.91
CA GLY A 89 -6.92 27.10 -0.13
C GLY A 89 -7.36 27.09 1.35
N ALA A 90 -8.04 26.04 1.83
CA ALA A 90 -8.31 25.90 3.25
C ALA A 90 -7.01 25.87 4.08
N PRO A 91 -6.99 26.51 5.28
CA PRO A 91 -5.81 26.49 6.13
C PRO A 91 -5.36 25.06 6.43
N HIS A 92 -4.06 24.83 6.40
CA HIS A 92 -3.52 23.52 6.74
C HIS A 92 -3.82 23.20 8.22
N PRO A 93 -4.11 21.94 8.61
CA PRO A 93 -4.50 21.62 9.99
C PRO A 93 -3.49 22.06 11.06
N SER A 94 -2.19 22.10 10.70
CA SER A 94 -1.11 22.64 11.54
C SER A 94 -1.29 24.11 11.93
N GLN A 95 -1.99 24.90 11.11
CA GLN A 95 -2.24 26.31 11.35
C GLN A 95 -3.47 26.53 12.25
N VAL A 96 -4.44 25.60 12.21
CA VAL A 96 -5.73 25.72 12.90
C VAL A 96 -5.67 25.15 14.31
N CYS A 97 -5.06 23.98 14.48
CA CYS A 97 -5.01 23.23 15.74
C CYS A 97 -3.57 22.80 16.07
N LYS A 98 -2.73 23.79 16.41
CA LYS A 98 -1.29 23.62 16.68
C LYS A 98 -0.96 22.55 17.72
N SER A 99 -1.75 22.47 18.80
CA SER A 99 -1.53 21.49 19.88
C SER A 99 -1.71 20.05 19.39
N VAL A 100 -2.82 19.76 18.69
CA VAL A 100 -3.09 18.45 18.11
C VAL A 100 -2.06 18.10 17.03
N TRP A 101 -1.67 19.10 16.23
CA TRP A 101 -0.61 18.93 15.23
C TRP A 101 0.74 18.59 15.86
N GLN A 102 1.12 19.24 16.97
CA GLN A 102 2.37 18.92 17.66
C GLN A 102 2.38 17.46 18.13
N VAL A 103 1.28 16.95 18.69
CA VAL A 103 1.19 15.53 19.08
C VAL A 103 1.30 14.61 17.87
N ALA A 104 0.70 14.98 16.73
CA ALA A 104 0.84 14.23 15.49
C ALA A 104 2.30 14.19 14.98
N GLN A 105 3.06 15.28 15.16
CA GLN A 105 4.49 15.33 14.82
C GLN A 105 5.36 14.53 15.80
N ASP A 106 4.99 14.50 17.07
CA ASP A 106 5.69 13.69 18.08
C ASP A 106 5.44 12.18 17.85
N GLU A 107 4.32 11.81 17.23
CA GLU A 107 4.04 10.44 16.79
C GLU A 107 4.75 10.09 15.47
N ALA A 108 4.60 10.91 14.43
CA ALA A 108 5.17 10.67 13.11
C ALA A 108 6.55 11.31 12.97
N LEU A 109 7.60 10.51 13.12
CA LEU A 109 8.99 10.94 13.14
C LEU A 109 9.63 10.78 11.75
N GLN A 110 10.19 11.86 11.22
CA GLN A 110 10.95 11.82 9.98
C GLN A 110 12.39 11.35 10.24
N LEU A 111 12.66 10.05 10.08
CA LEU A 111 13.92 9.43 10.49
C LEU A 111 14.45 8.45 9.44
N GLU A 112 15.76 8.49 9.20
CA GLU A 112 16.47 7.47 8.45
C GLU A 112 17.12 6.48 9.41
N LEU A 113 16.39 5.39 9.69
CA LEU A 113 16.88 4.31 10.55
C LEU A 113 18.25 3.82 10.05
N GLY A 114 19.14 3.48 10.98
CA GLY A 114 20.52 3.13 10.68
C GLY A 114 21.49 4.31 10.78
N LYS A 115 21.01 5.57 10.72
CA LYS A 115 21.80 6.72 11.16
C LYS A 115 21.80 6.83 12.68
N GLU A 116 22.98 7.00 13.27
CA GLU A 116 23.16 6.99 14.73
C GLU A 116 22.31 8.06 15.43
N ALA A 117 22.33 9.30 14.93
CA ALA A 117 21.54 10.40 15.47
C ALA A 117 20.02 10.12 15.42
N ASP A 118 19.53 9.57 14.31
CA ASP A 118 18.11 9.27 14.13
C ASP A 118 17.67 8.08 15.00
N ASN A 119 18.55 7.08 15.16
CA ASN A 119 18.32 5.97 16.08
C ASN A 119 18.24 6.44 17.54
N ALA A 120 19.16 7.34 17.95
CA ALA A 120 19.15 7.92 19.30
C ALA A 120 17.90 8.79 19.52
N PHE A 121 17.47 9.53 18.51
CA PHE A 121 16.23 10.31 18.57
C PHE A 121 15.00 9.39 18.73
N LEU A 122 14.91 8.30 17.97
CA LEU A 122 13.84 7.31 18.11
C LEU A 122 13.83 6.71 19.52
N ASP A 123 15.00 6.32 20.04
CA ASP A 123 15.11 5.77 21.40
C ASP A 123 14.60 6.76 22.43
N ALA A 124 15.03 8.02 22.36
CA ALA A 124 14.57 9.07 23.27
C ALA A 124 13.06 9.37 23.12
N ALA A 125 12.49 9.22 21.92
CA ALA A 125 11.05 9.35 21.70
C ALA A 125 10.27 8.18 22.34
N LEU A 126 10.74 6.94 22.18
CA LEU A 126 10.11 5.75 22.73
C LEU A 126 10.25 5.66 24.26
N GLU A 127 11.38 6.07 24.83
CA GLU A 127 11.57 6.13 26.29
C GLU A 127 10.55 7.06 26.98
N ARG A 128 10.19 8.17 26.32
CA ARG A 128 9.16 9.10 26.81
C ARG A 128 7.76 8.47 26.84
N GLN A 129 7.52 7.40 26.09
CA GLN A 129 6.21 6.73 26.00
C GLN A 129 5.92 5.80 27.19
N GLN A 130 6.91 5.51 28.05
CA GLN A 130 6.76 4.62 29.21
C GLN A 130 6.09 3.29 28.85
N LEU A 131 6.62 2.63 27.80
CA LEU A 131 6.05 1.43 27.23
C LEU A 131 6.05 0.26 28.24
N ASN A 132 4.95 -0.49 28.27
CA ASN A 132 4.84 -1.75 28.99
C ASN A 132 5.06 -2.90 27.99
N GLU A 133 6.01 -3.78 28.24
CA GLU A 133 6.40 -4.86 27.31
C GLU A 133 5.21 -5.76 26.92
N ASP A 134 4.35 -6.11 27.88
CA ASP A 134 3.16 -6.98 27.68
C ASP A 134 2.05 -6.29 26.85
N ARG A 135 2.11 -4.96 26.76
CA ARG A 135 1.16 -4.14 26.02
C ARG A 135 1.82 -3.33 24.91
N THR A 136 2.97 -3.79 24.43
CA THR A 136 3.69 -3.16 23.32
C THR A 136 3.83 -4.14 22.18
N ILE A 137 3.57 -3.66 20.96
CA ILE A 137 3.81 -4.40 19.73
C ILE A 137 4.73 -3.61 18.80
N LEU A 138 5.46 -4.33 17.96
CA LEU A 138 6.27 -3.76 16.88
C LEU A 138 5.67 -4.16 15.53
N ILE A 139 5.48 -3.21 14.63
CA ILE A 139 5.09 -3.47 13.25
C ILE A 139 6.11 -2.83 12.31
N GLY A 140 6.34 -3.42 11.14
CA GLY A 140 7.17 -2.78 10.13
C GLY A 140 7.54 -3.66 8.94
N GLY A 141 7.92 -3.01 7.84
CA GLY A 141 8.35 -3.66 6.60
C GLY A 141 9.77 -3.28 6.21
N PRO A 142 10.82 -3.77 6.92
CA PRO A 142 12.20 -3.49 6.55
C PRO A 142 12.47 -3.87 5.08
N PRO A 143 13.12 -2.99 4.30
CA PRO A 143 13.23 -3.17 2.85
C PRO A 143 14.01 -4.44 2.50
N CYS A 144 13.47 -5.27 1.59
CA CYS A 144 14.07 -6.55 1.19
C CYS A 144 15.54 -6.45 0.72
N GLN A 145 15.98 -5.28 0.25
CA GLN A 145 17.37 -5.04 -0.17
C GLN A 145 18.36 -5.04 1.01
N ALA A 146 17.90 -4.75 2.22
CA ALA A 146 18.66 -4.79 3.47
C ALA A 146 19.30 -6.17 3.75
N TYR A 147 18.65 -7.22 3.26
CA TYR A 147 19.07 -8.60 3.48
C TYR A 147 20.05 -9.11 2.43
N SER A 148 20.21 -8.36 1.33
CA SER A 148 21.11 -8.76 0.25
C SER A 148 22.54 -8.32 0.53
N LEU A 149 23.30 -9.21 1.15
CA LEU A 149 24.77 -9.22 1.08
C LEU A 149 25.27 -9.36 -0.39
N VAL A 150 24.38 -9.55 -1.38
CA VAL A 150 24.63 -9.74 -2.83
C VAL A 150 24.83 -8.42 -3.59
N GLY A 151 24.50 -7.25 -3.01
CA GLY A 151 25.02 -5.97 -3.51
C GLY A 151 26.55 -5.95 -3.63
N ARG A 152 27.23 -6.78 -2.82
CA ARG A 152 28.69 -6.94 -2.79
C ARG A 152 29.28 -7.72 -3.98
N ALA A 153 28.48 -8.46 -4.75
CA ALA A 153 29.00 -9.29 -5.86
C ALA A 153 28.87 -8.60 -7.23
N ARG A 154 27.86 -7.76 -7.44
CA ARG A 154 27.70 -6.97 -8.68
C ARG A 154 28.56 -5.69 -8.70
N ASN A 155 28.83 -5.10 -7.54
CA ASN A 155 29.59 -3.84 -7.44
C ASN A 155 31.10 -4.03 -7.22
N ARG A 156 31.58 -5.27 -7.07
CA ARG A 156 33.02 -5.60 -6.95
C ARG A 156 33.84 -5.26 -8.20
N GLY A 157 33.19 -4.91 -9.32
CA GLY A 157 33.83 -4.45 -10.56
C GLY A 157 33.90 -2.93 -10.73
N LEU A 158 33.33 -2.15 -9.80
CA LEU A 158 33.45 -0.68 -9.80
C LEU A 158 34.66 -0.30 -8.93
N LYS A 159 35.59 0.49 -9.50
CA LYS A 159 36.89 0.80 -8.90
C LYS A 159 36.82 1.52 -7.54
N ASP A 160 35.66 2.03 -7.14
CA ASP A 160 35.48 2.86 -5.93
C ASP A 160 34.37 2.35 -4.97
N TYR A 161 33.99 1.07 -5.04
CA TYR A 161 32.96 0.51 -4.14
C TYR A 161 33.55 0.05 -2.79
N VAL A 162 33.20 0.74 -1.72
CA VAL A 162 33.58 0.41 -0.33
C VAL A 162 32.42 -0.33 0.37
N PRO A 163 32.58 -1.62 0.74
CA PRO A 163 31.52 -2.43 1.37
C PRO A 163 30.97 -1.86 2.68
N GLU A 164 31.76 -1.07 3.41
CA GLU A 164 31.37 -0.45 4.68
C GLU A 164 30.32 0.67 4.55
N HIS A 165 29.94 1.08 3.33
CA HIS A 165 29.01 2.19 3.08
C HIS A 165 27.59 1.78 2.63
N ASP A 166 27.22 0.49 2.64
CA ASP A 166 25.83 0.08 2.31
C ASP A 166 24.90 0.21 3.53
N HIS A 167 24.31 1.40 3.67
CA HIS A 167 23.37 1.78 4.74
C HIS A 167 22.16 0.84 4.92
N ARG A 168 21.85 -0.03 3.96
CA ARG A 168 20.62 -0.85 3.98
C ARG A 168 20.70 -2.06 4.91
N HIS A 169 21.88 -2.65 5.12
CA HIS A 169 22.01 -3.77 6.08
C HIS A 169 21.66 -3.36 7.51
N TYR A 170 21.99 -2.12 7.87
CA TYR A 170 21.68 -1.53 9.16
C TYR A 170 20.18 -1.48 9.43
N LEU A 171 19.32 -1.38 8.41
CA LEU A 171 17.88 -1.28 8.58
C LEU A 171 17.28 -2.53 9.24
N TYR A 172 17.67 -3.72 8.78
CA TYR A 172 17.20 -4.96 9.40
C TYR A 172 17.77 -5.14 10.82
N GLN A 173 19.06 -4.81 11.01
CA GLN A 173 19.66 -4.82 12.33
C GLN A 173 18.96 -3.85 13.30
N GLN A 174 18.51 -2.68 12.83
CA GLN A 174 17.72 -1.76 13.65
C GLN A 174 16.36 -2.37 14.03
N TYR A 175 15.69 -3.09 13.12
CA TYR A 175 14.46 -3.80 13.46
C TYR A 175 14.70 -4.81 14.60
N LEU A 176 15.73 -5.65 14.48
CA LEU A 176 16.12 -6.61 15.52
C LEU A 176 16.52 -5.93 16.84
N ARG A 177 17.24 -4.81 16.77
CA ARG A 177 17.63 -4.00 17.94
C ARG A 177 16.39 -3.53 18.71
N ILE A 178 15.37 -3.06 18.01
CA ILE A 178 14.12 -2.61 18.63
C ILE A 178 13.34 -3.79 19.24
N VAL A 179 13.26 -4.94 18.55
CA VAL A 179 12.68 -6.17 19.12
C VAL A 179 13.40 -6.56 20.41
N HIS A 180 14.73 -6.60 20.41
CA HIS A 180 15.54 -6.99 21.56
C HIS A 180 15.44 -5.99 22.73
N ARG A 181 15.49 -4.68 22.43
CA ARG A 181 15.48 -3.61 23.46
C ARG A 181 14.13 -3.45 24.13
N TYR A 182 13.05 -3.42 23.35
CA TYR A 182 11.70 -3.12 23.86
C TYR A 182 10.86 -4.37 24.14
N ARG A 183 11.36 -5.55 23.75
CA ARG A 183 10.78 -6.87 24.06
C ARG A 183 9.26 -6.92 23.86
N PRO A 184 8.76 -6.42 22.72
CA PRO A 184 7.33 -6.30 22.50
C PRO A 184 6.67 -7.68 22.67
N ALA A 185 5.48 -7.74 23.23
CA ALA A 185 4.69 -8.96 23.33
C ALA A 185 4.53 -9.65 21.96
N ILE A 186 4.37 -8.84 20.91
CA ILE A 186 4.22 -9.30 19.53
C ILE A 186 5.00 -8.39 18.58
N PHE A 187 5.57 -8.97 17.52
CA PHE A 187 5.95 -8.20 16.34
C PHE A 187 5.31 -8.72 15.05
N VAL A 188 5.12 -7.82 14.09
CA VAL A 188 4.62 -8.11 12.74
C VAL A 188 5.60 -7.57 11.72
N MET A 189 6.38 -8.45 11.11
CA MET A 189 7.31 -8.09 10.04
C MET A 189 6.70 -8.41 8.67
N GLU A 190 6.51 -7.38 7.85
CA GLU A 190 6.05 -7.52 6.46
C GLU A 190 7.23 -7.62 5.49
N ASN A 191 7.07 -8.45 4.44
CA ASN A 191 7.97 -8.42 3.30
C ASN A 191 7.35 -8.94 1.99
N VAL A 192 8.09 -8.74 0.89
CA VAL A 192 7.72 -9.23 -0.44
C VAL A 192 7.99 -10.72 -0.60
N LYS A 193 7.17 -11.41 -1.41
CA LYS A 193 7.32 -12.86 -1.69
C LYS A 193 8.71 -13.27 -2.22
N GLY A 194 9.42 -12.35 -2.88
CA GLY A 194 10.78 -12.59 -3.39
C GLY A 194 11.82 -12.92 -2.30
N ILE A 195 11.54 -12.61 -1.03
CA ILE A 195 12.42 -12.96 0.09
C ILE A 195 12.57 -14.47 0.27
N LEU A 196 11.54 -15.24 -0.12
CA LEU A 196 11.50 -16.69 0.06
C LEU A 196 12.50 -17.44 -0.83
N THR A 197 12.84 -16.86 -1.97
CA THR A 197 13.78 -17.44 -2.95
C THR A 197 15.15 -16.77 -2.92
N SER A 198 15.33 -15.75 -2.07
CA SER A 198 16.59 -15.00 -1.97
C SER A 198 17.66 -15.82 -1.24
N SER A 199 18.86 -15.87 -1.80
CA SER A 199 20.01 -16.56 -1.20
C SER A 199 21.28 -15.71 -1.26
N VAL A 200 22.15 -15.88 -0.27
CA VAL A 200 23.46 -15.25 -0.18
C VAL A 200 24.47 -16.32 0.24
N GLY A 201 25.55 -16.49 -0.54
CA GLY A 201 26.63 -17.41 -0.18
C GLY A 201 26.13 -18.85 0.04
N GLY A 202 25.14 -19.27 -0.75
CA GLY A 202 24.51 -20.59 -0.64
C GLY A 202 23.46 -20.72 0.49
N LYS A 203 23.35 -19.76 1.40
CA LYS A 203 22.35 -19.77 2.47
C LYS A 203 21.08 -19.04 2.06
N ARG A 204 19.91 -19.58 2.43
CA ARG A 204 18.62 -18.93 2.20
C ARG A 204 18.43 -17.79 3.19
N VAL A 205 18.19 -16.59 2.68
CA VAL A 205 17.99 -15.38 3.49
C VAL A 205 16.84 -15.55 4.48
N PHE A 206 15.73 -16.14 4.02
CA PHE A 206 14.56 -16.39 4.84
C PHE A 206 14.86 -17.26 6.08
N HIS A 207 15.77 -18.24 5.96
CA HIS A 207 16.10 -19.13 7.07
C HIS A 207 16.89 -18.40 8.17
N GLU A 208 17.79 -17.50 7.77
CA GLU A 208 18.53 -16.66 8.72
C GLU A 208 17.59 -15.66 9.39
N ILE A 209 16.63 -15.07 8.66
CA ILE A 209 15.61 -14.20 9.23
C ILE A 209 14.80 -14.92 10.31
N LEU A 210 14.35 -16.15 10.04
CA LEU A 210 13.60 -16.94 11.04
C LEU A 210 14.42 -17.17 12.32
N LYS A 211 15.70 -17.54 12.18
CA LYS A 211 16.62 -17.74 13.32
C LYS A 211 16.83 -16.46 14.10
N ASP A 212 17.12 -15.36 13.41
CA ASP A 212 17.40 -14.07 14.02
C ASP A 212 16.18 -13.51 14.76
N LEU A 213 14.99 -13.65 14.18
CA LEU A 213 13.75 -13.18 14.79
C LEU A 213 13.28 -14.06 15.95
N ALA A 214 13.56 -15.37 15.92
CA ALA A 214 13.25 -16.28 17.03
C ALA A 214 14.18 -16.07 18.24
N ASP A 215 15.44 -15.67 18.01
CA ASP A 215 16.42 -15.35 19.05
C ASP A 215 17.11 -14.00 18.75
N PRO A 216 16.39 -12.87 18.96
CA PRO A 216 16.89 -11.55 18.61
C PRO A 216 18.10 -11.13 19.44
N GLY A 217 18.21 -11.61 20.69
CA GLY A 217 19.38 -11.39 21.53
C GLY A 217 20.64 -11.96 20.88
N ARG A 218 20.61 -13.24 20.49
CA ARG A 218 21.72 -13.85 19.74
C ARG A 218 22.03 -13.08 18.45
N ALA A 219 21.00 -12.67 17.71
CA ALA A 219 21.16 -11.97 16.43
C ALA A 219 21.87 -10.62 16.58
N VAL A 220 21.61 -9.89 17.67
CA VAL A 220 22.29 -8.62 17.97
C VAL A 220 23.61 -8.79 18.74
N GLY A 221 24.09 -10.01 18.91
CA GLY A 221 25.34 -10.33 19.61
C GLY A 221 25.26 -10.27 21.14
N GLN A 222 24.06 -10.24 21.70
CA GLN A 222 23.80 -10.27 23.14
C GLN A 222 23.11 -11.60 23.49
N GLY A 223 23.88 -12.63 23.87
CA GLY A 223 23.39 -14.02 24.08
C GLY A 223 22.36 -14.25 25.21
N SER A 224 21.70 -13.19 25.68
CA SER A 224 20.63 -13.21 26.70
C SER A 224 19.48 -12.32 26.22
N GLY A 225 18.24 -12.80 26.27
CA GLY A 225 17.06 -12.01 25.86
C GLY A 225 15.79 -12.86 25.83
N VAL A 226 14.67 -12.20 25.50
CA VAL A 226 13.41 -12.91 25.22
C VAL A 226 13.46 -13.54 23.83
N LYS A 227 12.77 -14.67 23.68
CA LYS A 227 12.64 -15.41 22.43
C LYS A 227 11.22 -15.35 21.91
N TYR A 228 11.06 -15.66 20.62
CA TYR A 228 9.80 -15.56 19.91
C TYR A 228 9.49 -16.82 19.12
N ARG A 229 8.20 -17.18 19.12
CA ARG A 229 7.61 -18.08 18.13
C ARG A 229 7.13 -17.27 16.92
N ILE A 230 7.54 -17.66 15.72
CA ILE A 230 7.19 -17.01 14.46
C ILE A 230 6.06 -17.78 13.80
N HIS A 231 4.84 -17.30 13.98
CA HIS A 231 3.62 -17.92 13.50
C HIS A 231 3.32 -17.53 12.05
N SER A 232 2.73 -18.46 11.30
CA SER A 232 1.96 -18.12 10.11
C SER A 232 0.58 -17.62 10.51
N LEU A 233 0.06 -16.65 9.74
CA LEU A 233 -1.30 -16.14 9.89
C LEU A 233 -2.32 -16.86 8.99
N VAL A 234 -1.89 -17.84 8.18
CA VAL A 234 -2.73 -18.53 7.19
C VAL A 234 -2.59 -20.05 7.21
N ASP A 235 -1.74 -20.59 8.08
CA ASP A 235 -1.48 -22.02 8.25
C ASP A 235 -1.08 -22.26 9.72
N PRO A 236 -1.46 -23.38 10.37
CA PRO A 236 -1.20 -23.63 11.80
C PRO A 236 0.27 -23.98 12.12
N VAL A 237 1.22 -23.45 11.36
CA VAL A 237 2.66 -23.65 11.57
C VAL A 237 3.30 -22.45 12.27
N TYR A 238 4.31 -22.72 13.08
CA TYR A 238 5.16 -21.71 13.70
C TYR A 238 6.62 -22.17 13.75
N PHE A 239 7.56 -21.25 13.72
CA PHE A 239 8.99 -21.50 13.88
C PHE A 239 9.48 -21.00 15.25
N ASP A 240 10.41 -21.70 15.90
CA ASP A 240 11.06 -21.24 17.13
C ASP A 240 12.55 -21.56 17.09
N SER A 241 13.30 -21.14 18.12
CA SER A 241 14.76 -21.27 18.15
C SER A 241 15.28 -22.73 18.17
N GLY A 242 14.42 -23.71 18.46
CA GLY A 242 14.75 -25.14 18.44
C GLY A 242 14.51 -25.83 17.10
N HIS A 243 13.76 -25.20 16.18
CA HIS A 243 13.45 -25.78 14.87
C HIS A 243 14.57 -25.60 13.83
N ASP A 244 14.71 -26.55 12.90
CA ASP A 244 15.53 -26.37 11.70
C ASP A 244 14.71 -25.63 10.62
N PRO A 245 15.10 -24.42 10.20
CA PRO A 245 14.36 -23.72 9.15
C PRO A 245 14.39 -24.43 7.79
N ALA A 246 15.27 -25.41 7.58
CA ALA A 246 15.26 -26.25 6.37
C ALA A 246 14.03 -27.15 6.25
N GLU A 247 13.37 -27.46 7.36
CA GLU A 247 12.18 -28.33 7.41
C GLU A 247 10.88 -27.57 7.12
N PHE A 248 10.93 -26.23 7.07
CA PHE A 248 9.75 -25.39 6.88
C PHE A 248 9.43 -25.10 5.42
N ASN A 249 8.17 -25.34 5.05
CA ASN A 249 7.63 -24.80 3.81
C ASN A 249 7.34 -23.29 3.95
N SER A 250 8.28 -22.47 3.48
CA SER A 250 8.18 -21.01 3.57
C SER A 250 6.98 -20.39 2.83
N GLN A 251 6.34 -21.12 1.89
CA GLN A 251 5.10 -20.67 1.25
C GLN A 251 3.94 -20.55 2.24
N LYS A 252 4.00 -21.25 3.38
CA LYS A 252 2.97 -21.19 4.43
C LYS A 252 2.89 -19.84 5.14
N PHE A 253 3.87 -18.96 4.97
CA PHE A 253 3.84 -17.59 5.50
C PHE A 253 3.32 -16.55 4.47
N VAL A 254 2.90 -17.00 3.28
CA VAL A 254 2.42 -16.10 2.23
C VAL A 254 0.93 -15.85 2.37
N ILE A 255 0.58 -14.61 2.70
CA ILE A 255 -0.78 -14.10 2.68
C ILE A 255 -1.13 -13.66 1.28
N ARG A 256 -2.28 -14.11 0.77
CA ARG A 256 -2.86 -13.69 -0.51
C ARG A 256 -4.01 -12.73 -0.25
N SER A 257 -3.78 -11.43 -0.44
CA SER A 257 -4.74 -10.39 -0.04
C SER A 257 -6.14 -10.59 -0.64
N GLU A 258 -6.23 -11.11 -1.86
CA GLU A 258 -7.49 -11.39 -2.54
C GLU A 258 -8.35 -12.46 -1.86
N GLN A 259 -7.75 -13.32 -1.02
CA GLN A 259 -8.47 -14.31 -0.21
C GLN A 259 -9.05 -13.71 1.08
N HIS A 260 -8.72 -12.46 1.39
CA HIS A 260 -9.07 -11.76 2.63
C HIS A 260 -9.91 -10.50 2.36
N GLY A 261 -10.64 -10.46 1.24
CA GLY A 261 -11.54 -9.37 0.91
C GLY A 261 -10.83 -8.08 0.47
N ILE A 262 -9.65 -8.19 -0.14
CA ILE A 262 -8.95 -7.08 -0.78
C ILE A 262 -9.10 -7.22 -2.31
N PRO A 263 -9.52 -6.18 -3.06
CA PRO A 263 -9.70 -6.24 -4.52
C PRO A 263 -8.38 -6.17 -5.31
N GLN A 264 -7.34 -6.85 -4.79
CA GLN A 264 -5.99 -6.87 -5.33
C GLN A 264 -5.31 -8.21 -5.03
N ALA A 265 -4.78 -8.85 -6.08
CA ALA A 265 -3.91 -10.00 -5.99
C ALA A 265 -2.51 -9.55 -5.54
N ARG A 266 -2.36 -9.30 -4.23
CA ARG A 266 -1.12 -8.87 -3.57
C ARG A 266 -0.68 -9.94 -2.59
N HIS A 267 0.44 -10.59 -2.90
CA HIS A 267 1.00 -11.64 -2.06
C HIS A 267 2.14 -11.09 -1.22
N ARG A 268 2.07 -11.32 0.10
CA ARG A 268 3.05 -10.84 1.08
C ARG A 268 3.44 -11.93 2.06
N VAL A 269 4.69 -11.90 2.47
CA VAL A 269 5.19 -12.74 3.56
C VAL A 269 5.02 -11.92 4.84
N ILE A 270 4.23 -12.42 5.78
CA ILE A 270 4.09 -11.81 7.10
C ILE A 270 4.63 -12.79 8.13
N LEU A 271 5.57 -12.32 8.95
CA LEU A 271 6.09 -13.05 10.09
C LEU A 271 5.47 -12.47 11.36
N PHE A 272 4.62 -13.28 12.01
CA PHE A 272 3.91 -12.93 13.23
C PHE A 272 4.66 -13.50 14.43
N GLY A 273 5.56 -12.70 15.01
CA GLY A 273 6.36 -13.10 16.17
C GLY A 273 5.60 -12.90 17.47
N VAL A 274 5.44 -13.96 18.27
CA VAL A 274 4.79 -13.94 19.58
C VAL A 274 5.82 -14.35 20.63
N ARG A 275 5.95 -13.57 21.70
CA ARG A 275 6.93 -13.84 22.77
C ARG A 275 6.64 -15.20 23.43
N GLU A 276 7.68 -15.99 23.72
CA GLU A 276 7.53 -17.40 24.12
C GLU A 276 6.73 -17.65 25.42
N ASP A 277 6.64 -16.65 26.30
CA ASP A 277 5.86 -16.69 27.54
C ASP A 277 4.34 -16.55 27.31
N ILE A 278 3.91 -16.09 26.13
CA ILE A 278 2.48 -15.95 25.77
C ILE A 278 1.95 -17.30 25.25
N PRO A 279 0.93 -17.92 25.86
CA PRO A 279 0.47 -19.27 25.50
C PRO A 279 0.12 -19.45 24.01
N LEU A 280 0.50 -20.60 23.45
CA LEU A 280 0.33 -20.93 22.03
C LEU A 280 -1.15 -20.93 21.61
N GLU A 281 -2.02 -21.41 22.50
CA GLU A 281 -3.46 -21.58 22.27
C GLU A 281 -4.20 -20.25 22.06
N ARG A 282 -3.57 -19.13 22.42
CA ARG A 282 -4.12 -17.79 22.20
C ARG A 282 -3.92 -17.27 20.77
N THR A 283 -3.06 -17.92 19.99
CA THR A 283 -2.73 -17.45 18.64
C THR A 283 -3.80 -17.83 17.62
N GLY A 284 -4.35 -16.81 16.93
CA GLY A 284 -5.33 -16.98 15.87
C GLY A 284 -4.72 -16.95 14.46
N MET A 285 -5.58 -17.14 13.46
CA MET A 285 -5.27 -16.99 12.05
C MET A 285 -6.24 -16.01 11.38
N LEU A 286 -5.82 -15.46 10.24
CA LEU A 286 -6.69 -14.63 9.41
C LEU A 286 -7.88 -15.44 8.88
N GLN A 287 -9.02 -14.78 8.84
CA GLN A 287 -10.24 -15.35 8.27
C GLN A 287 -10.29 -15.10 6.76
N PHE A 288 -10.88 -16.04 6.02
CA PHE A 288 -11.17 -15.83 4.61
C PHE A 288 -12.27 -14.77 4.46
N GLY A 289 -12.07 -13.86 3.51
CA GLY A 289 -13.04 -12.84 3.15
C GLY A 289 -13.80 -13.22 1.88
N MET A 290 -14.91 -12.53 1.63
CA MET A 290 -15.56 -12.58 0.33
C MET A 290 -14.60 -12.09 -0.77
N PRO A 291 -14.41 -12.83 -1.87
CA PRO A 291 -13.60 -12.36 -2.99
C PRO A 291 -14.16 -11.05 -3.56
N LEU A 292 -13.28 -10.09 -3.81
CA LEU A 292 -13.63 -8.80 -4.42
C LEU A 292 -12.89 -8.63 -5.76
N VAL A 293 -13.56 -7.94 -6.68
CA VAL A 293 -13.03 -7.62 -8.00
C VAL A 293 -12.70 -6.13 -8.10
N ILE A 294 -11.98 -5.73 -9.14
CA ILE A 294 -11.57 -4.34 -9.33
C ILE A 294 -12.76 -3.37 -9.34
N GLU A 295 -13.90 -3.77 -9.90
CA GLU A 295 -15.10 -2.94 -9.95
C GLU A 295 -15.66 -2.62 -8.57
N ASP A 296 -15.51 -3.54 -7.61
CA ASP A 296 -15.95 -3.30 -6.22
C ASP A 296 -15.20 -2.13 -5.60
N ALA A 297 -14.00 -1.80 -6.07
CA ALA A 297 -13.19 -0.69 -5.59
C ALA A 297 -13.42 0.62 -6.35
N ILE A 298 -13.47 0.58 -7.69
CA ILE A 298 -13.27 1.79 -8.49
C ILE A 298 -14.44 2.18 -9.40
N ARG A 299 -15.49 1.36 -9.53
CA ARG A 299 -16.53 1.58 -10.54
C ARG A 299 -17.36 2.87 -10.35
N ASP A 300 -17.45 3.34 -9.11
CA ASP A 300 -18.18 4.55 -8.68
C ASP A 300 -17.35 5.82 -8.77
N LEU A 301 -16.04 5.72 -9.03
CA LEU A 301 -15.22 6.90 -9.21
C LEU A 301 -15.63 7.63 -10.50
N PRO A 302 -15.62 8.98 -10.50
CA PRO A 302 -15.92 9.76 -11.70
C PRO A 302 -15.05 9.30 -12.88
N LYS A 303 -15.67 9.07 -14.04
CA LYS A 303 -14.91 8.69 -15.24
C LYS A 303 -14.02 9.85 -15.68
N LEU A 304 -12.77 9.52 -16.03
CA LEU A 304 -11.77 10.50 -16.46
C LEU A 304 -11.22 10.13 -17.83
N ARG A 305 -10.91 11.15 -18.64
CA ARG A 305 -9.96 10.99 -19.75
C ARG A 305 -8.51 11.07 -19.25
N SER A 306 -7.56 10.70 -20.09
CA SER A 306 -6.15 11.06 -19.89
C SER A 306 -5.85 12.47 -20.38
N ARG A 307 -4.71 13.03 -19.94
CA ARG A 307 -4.12 14.21 -20.58
C ARG A 307 -3.32 13.82 -21.83
N LEU A 308 -3.13 14.74 -22.76
CA LEU A 308 -2.11 14.65 -23.82
C LEU A 308 -0.76 15.23 -23.34
N SER A 309 0.36 14.58 -23.69
CA SER A 309 1.69 14.96 -23.19
C SER A 309 2.27 16.26 -23.77
N LYS A 310 1.92 16.65 -25.00
CA LYS A 310 2.52 17.82 -25.69
C LYS A 310 1.67 19.09 -25.60
N ALA A 311 0.35 18.97 -25.68
CA ALA A 311 -0.61 20.03 -25.45
C ALA A 311 -1.96 19.37 -25.13
N ASP A 312 -2.52 19.64 -23.94
CA ASP A 312 -3.76 19.01 -23.51
C ASP A 312 -4.99 19.81 -23.91
N ASN A 313 -5.88 19.18 -24.68
CA ASN A 313 -7.19 19.71 -25.04
C ASN A 313 -8.17 18.54 -25.14
N ALA A 314 -9.37 18.68 -24.59
CA ALA A 314 -10.35 17.60 -24.56
C ALA A 314 -10.83 17.18 -25.97
N ALA A 315 -11.02 18.15 -26.88
CA ALA A 315 -11.39 17.89 -28.26
C ALA A 315 -10.24 17.19 -29.02
N ASP A 316 -9.00 17.65 -28.86
CA ASP A 316 -7.84 17.01 -29.49
C ASP A 316 -7.61 15.59 -28.97
N TRP A 317 -7.80 15.38 -27.66
CA TRP A 317 -7.76 14.05 -27.06
C TRP A 317 -8.84 13.14 -27.69
N ARG A 318 -10.08 13.63 -27.77
CA ARG A 318 -11.20 12.87 -28.34
C ARG A 318 -10.93 12.54 -29.81
N ASN A 319 -10.49 13.52 -30.60
CA ASN A 319 -10.13 13.34 -32.00
C ASN A 319 -9.01 12.31 -32.16
N SER A 320 -7.97 12.36 -31.32
CA SER A 320 -6.89 11.37 -31.31
C SER A 320 -7.42 9.97 -31.00
N VAL A 321 -8.27 9.79 -29.98
CA VAL A 321 -8.84 8.47 -29.66
C VAL A 321 -9.69 7.95 -30.82
N LEU A 322 -10.57 8.78 -31.38
CA LEU A 322 -11.43 8.39 -32.49
C LEU A 322 -10.65 8.05 -33.77
N PHE A 323 -9.59 8.80 -34.06
CA PHE A 323 -8.68 8.52 -35.17
C PHE A 323 -8.00 7.17 -35.00
N GLN A 324 -7.36 6.92 -33.84
CA GLN A 324 -6.70 5.66 -33.53
C GLN A 324 -7.70 4.48 -33.56
N ALA A 325 -8.86 4.64 -32.92
CA ALA A 325 -9.92 3.63 -32.90
C ALA A 325 -10.42 3.27 -34.31
N SER A 326 -10.59 4.26 -35.19
CA SER A 326 -11.04 4.03 -36.56
C SER A 326 -10.02 3.24 -37.37
N GLY A 327 -8.73 3.58 -37.25
CA GLY A 327 -7.64 2.82 -37.86
C GLY A 327 -7.59 1.37 -37.38
N LEU A 328 -7.62 1.17 -36.05
CA LEU A 328 -7.59 -0.15 -35.43
C LEU A 328 -8.79 -1.03 -35.82
N ILE A 329 -10.00 -0.47 -35.82
CA ILE A 329 -11.21 -1.19 -36.27
C ILE A 329 -11.10 -1.56 -37.75
N GLY A 330 -10.59 -0.66 -38.60
CA GLY A 330 -10.34 -0.94 -40.01
C GLY A 330 -9.39 -2.11 -40.21
N SER A 331 -8.25 -2.12 -39.51
CA SER A 331 -7.30 -3.24 -39.55
C SER A 331 -7.88 -4.54 -38.97
N ALA A 332 -8.70 -4.45 -37.92
CA ALA A 332 -9.33 -5.62 -37.29
C ALA A 332 -10.46 -6.23 -38.15
N ASN A 333 -11.03 -5.50 -39.11
CA ASN A 333 -12.04 -6.03 -40.03
C ASN A 333 -11.47 -7.13 -40.94
N VAL A 334 -10.20 -6.99 -41.35
CA VAL A 334 -9.52 -7.92 -42.26
C VAL A 334 -8.68 -8.96 -41.52
N SER A 335 -8.67 -8.96 -40.19
CA SER A 335 -7.91 -9.93 -39.40
C SER A 335 -8.65 -11.28 -39.29
N GLU A 336 -7.90 -12.36 -39.46
CA GLU A 336 -8.37 -13.74 -39.23
C GLU A 336 -8.22 -14.17 -37.77
N ASP A 337 -7.46 -13.43 -36.96
CA ASP A 337 -7.25 -13.72 -35.55
C ASP A 337 -8.56 -13.57 -34.75
N GLN A 338 -9.00 -14.66 -34.13
CA GLN A 338 -10.24 -14.69 -33.36
C GLN A 338 -10.21 -13.75 -32.14
N THR A 339 -9.04 -13.59 -31.51
CA THR A 339 -8.89 -12.70 -30.35
C THR A 339 -9.03 -11.24 -30.75
N VAL A 340 -8.51 -10.88 -31.93
CA VAL A 340 -8.67 -9.56 -32.54
C VAL A 340 -10.13 -9.31 -32.94
N ARG A 341 -10.83 -10.32 -33.46
CA ARG A 341 -12.27 -10.21 -33.82
C ARG A 341 -13.15 -9.94 -32.59
N ARG A 342 -12.89 -10.60 -31.46
CA ARG A 342 -13.58 -10.29 -30.19
C ARG A 342 -13.26 -8.89 -29.70
N ALA A 343 -11.99 -8.48 -29.75
CA ALA A 343 -11.59 -7.12 -29.40
C ALA A 343 -12.29 -6.06 -30.27
N ARG A 344 -12.48 -6.34 -31.57
CA ARG A 344 -13.15 -5.46 -32.52
C ARG A 344 -14.58 -5.13 -32.14
N GLU A 345 -15.37 -6.12 -31.71
CA GLU A 345 -16.74 -5.90 -31.27
C GLU A 345 -16.79 -4.91 -30.10
N VAL A 346 -15.89 -5.07 -29.13
CA VAL A 346 -15.74 -4.14 -28.01
C VAL A 346 -15.28 -2.76 -28.48
N MET A 347 -14.32 -2.68 -29.41
CA MET A 347 -13.83 -1.42 -29.97
C MET A 347 -14.94 -0.63 -30.67
N ILE A 348 -15.81 -1.29 -31.45
CA ILE A 348 -16.95 -0.63 -32.12
C ILE A 348 -17.89 0.01 -31.08
N GLY A 349 -18.23 -0.74 -30.03
CA GLY A 349 -19.05 -0.24 -28.92
C GLY A 349 -18.38 0.93 -28.19
N ALA A 350 -17.11 0.77 -27.81
CA ALA A 350 -16.34 1.77 -27.07
C ALA A 350 -16.10 3.06 -27.88
N ARG A 351 -15.89 2.96 -29.19
CA ARG A 351 -15.78 4.14 -30.07
C ARG A 351 -17.09 4.91 -30.13
N SER A 352 -18.21 4.19 -30.21
CA SER A 352 -19.55 4.80 -30.30
C SER A 352 -19.98 5.43 -28.97
N GLY A 353 -19.64 4.78 -27.86
CA GLY A 353 -19.90 5.23 -26.50
C GLY A 353 -18.70 5.90 -25.82
N LEU A 354 -17.79 6.52 -26.58
CA LEU A 354 -16.60 7.15 -26.02
C LEU A 354 -17.01 8.22 -24.99
N ILE A 355 -16.40 8.18 -23.80
CA ILE A 355 -16.75 9.06 -22.67
C ILE A 355 -16.90 10.52 -23.12
N ASP A 356 -17.90 11.17 -22.56
CA ASP A 356 -18.17 12.58 -22.77
C ASP A 356 -17.79 13.34 -21.50
N THR A 357 -16.48 13.50 -21.29
CA THR A 357 -15.94 14.25 -20.15
C THR A 357 -14.68 14.99 -20.57
N GLU A 358 -14.61 16.26 -20.21
CA GLU A 358 -13.41 17.07 -20.39
C GLU A 358 -12.42 16.90 -19.23
N SER A 359 -12.85 16.27 -18.13
CA SER A 359 -12.08 16.13 -16.91
C SER A 359 -11.02 15.03 -17.01
N PHE A 360 -9.78 15.38 -16.74
CA PHE A 360 -8.71 14.44 -16.42
C PHE A 360 -8.57 14.22 -14.90
N GLY A 361 -9.48 14.78 -14.10
CA GLY A 361 -9.47 14.67 -12.65
C GLY A 361 -8.75 15.83 -11.95
N ALA A 362 -8.60 15.73 -10.64
CA ALA A 362 -7.96 16.75 -9.80
C ALA A 362 -7.47 16.16 -8.47
N LEU A 363 -6.71 16.96 -7.72
CA LEU A 363 -6.34 16.61 -6.34
C LEU A 363 -7.57 16.54 -5.42
N ARG A 364 -8.57 17.39 -5.67
CA ARG A 364 -9.88 17.44 -5.01
C ARG A 364 -10.95 17.50 -6.08
N LEU A 365 -11.33 16.35 -6.62
CA LEU A 365 -12.35 16.29 -7.68
C LEU A 365 -13.74 16.29 -7.03
N PRO A 366 -14.66 17.21 -7.34
CA PRO A 366 -16.01 17.18 -6.78
C PRO A 366 -16.67 15.81 -6.94
N ARG A 367 -17.24 15.31 -5.84
CA ARG A 367 -17.94 14.04 -5.84
C ARG A 367 -19.27 14.24 -6.56
N MET A 368 -19.55 13.39 -7.56
CA MET A 368 -20.90 13.30 -8.12
C MET A 368 -21.80 12.58 -7.12
N GLU A 369 -23.12 12.83 -7.15
CA GLU A 369 -24.07 12.09 -6.30
C GLU A 369 -23.78 10.59 -6.34
N ALA A 370 -23.50 10.02 -5.16
CA ALA A 370 -23.14 8.63 -5.06
C ALA A 370 -24.36 7.78 -5.43
N GLN A 371 -24.21 6.91 -6.42
CA GLN A 371 -25.14 5.79 -6.55
C GLN A 371 -24.95 4.91 -5.30
N GLU A 372 -26.04 4.57 -4.61
CA GLU A 372 -25.98 3.58 -3.54
C GLU A 372 -25.46 2.26 -4.12
N ILE A 373 -24.20 1.93 -3.81
CA ILE A 373 -23.65 0.62 -4.11
C ILE A 373 -23.82 -0.22 -2.86
N VAL A 374 -24.88 -1.03 -2.84
CA VAL A 374 -25.05 -2.07 -1.83
C VAL A 374 -23.96 -3.13 -2.07
N THR A 375 -22.90 -3.12 -1.26
CA THR A 375 -21.93 -4.22 -1.24
C THR A 375 -22.17 -5.13 -0.06
N LYS A 376 -22.08 -6.44 -0.31
CA LYS A 376 -22.23 -7.48 0.71
C LYS A 376 -21.00 -7.64 1.62
N SER A 377 -19.96 -6.81 1.47
CA SER A 377 -18.69 -6.92 2.20
C SER A 377 -18.41 -5.68 3.06
N GLY A 378 -17.63 -5.85 4.14
CA GLY A 378 -17.15 -4.75 4.98
C GLY A 378 -16.10 -3.83 4.32
N TYR A 379 -15.72 -4.10 3.07
CA TYR A 379 -14.72 -3.30 2.36
C TYR A 379 -15.22 -1.89 2.03
N ARG A 380 -16.49 -1.72 1.62
CA ARG A 380 -17.02 -0.38 1.32
C ARG A 380 -17.15 0.48 2.57
N SER A 381 -17.70 -0.06 3.64
CA SER A 381 -17.79 0.65 4.92
C SER A 381 -16.40 1.00 5.48
N TRP A 382 -15.36 0.24 5.10
CA TRP A 382 -13.98 0.58 5.44
C TRP A 382 -13.43 1.77 4.63
N ILE A 383 -13.69 1.83 3.32
CA ILE A 383 -13.10 2.88 2.48
C ILE A 383 -13.92 4.18 2.43
N GLU A 384 -15.24 4.12 2.54
CA GLU A 384 -16.11 5.27 2.31
C GLU A 384 -16.14 6.23 3.49
N ASP A 385 -16.18 7.53 3.19
CA ASP A 385 -16.39 8.59 4.17
C ASP A 385 -17.44 9.56 3.64
N SER A 386 -18.57 9.67 4.33
CA SER A 386 -19.70 10.52 3.93
C SER A 386 -19.44 12.01 4.16
N ARG A 387 -18.39 12.37 4.90
CA ARG A 387 -18.01 13.79 5.15
C ARG A 387 -17.17 14.39 4.03
N LEU A 388 -16.78 13.59 3.03
CA LEU A 388 -16.06 14.07 1.87
C LEU A 388 -17.02 14.52 0.78
N GLU A 389 -16.83 15.78 0.36
CA GLU A 389 -17.50 16.39 -0.79
C GLU A 389 -16.70 16.18 -2.09
N VAL A 390 -15.48 15.66 -1.97
CA VAL A 390 -14.54 15.47 -3.07
C VAL A 390 -13.93 14.07 -3.06
N VAL A 391 -13.50 13.63 -4.23
CA VAL A 391 -12.60 12.49 -4.42
C VAL A 391 -11.17 13.00 -4.41
N LEU A 392 -10.42 12.63 -3.38
CA LEU A 392 -9.02 13.05 -3.20
C LEU A 392 -8.06 12.27 -4.10
N ASN A 393 -7.03 12.93 -4.64
CA ASN A 393 -5.96 12.33 -5.45
C ASN A 393 -6.45 11.56 -6.70
N HIS A 394 -7.58 11.94 -7.29
CA HIS A 394 -8.13 11.28 -8.49
C HIS A 394 -7.83 12.11 -9.73
N GLU A 395 -6.58 12.01 -10.21
CA GLU A 395 -6.08 12.73 -11.38
C GLU A 395 -5.30 11.76 -12.29
N SER A 396 -5.59 11.81 -13.59
CA SER A 396 -4.91 11.02 -14.62
C SER A 396 -3.63 11.68 -15.10
N ARG A 397 -2.71 10.88 -15.65
CA ARG A 397 -1.44 11.37 -16.21
C ARG A 397 -1.55 11.66 -17.71
N GLY A 398 -0.54 12.36 -18.21
CA GLY A 398 -0.36 12.60 -19.65
C GLY A 398 0.10 11.36 -20.39
N HIS A 399 -0.43 11.16 -21.59
CA HIS A 399 -0.05 10.11 -22.52
C HIS A 399 0.21 10.68 -23.92
N MET A 400 1.06 10.00 -24.68
CA MET A 400 1.21 10.30 -26.11
C MET A 400 0.01 9.77 -26.88
N GLU A 401 -0.32 10.39 -28.01
CA GLU A 401 -1.46 9.99 -28.86
C GLU A 401 -1.43 8.50 -29.24
N SER A 402 -0.25 7.96 -29.56
CA SER A 402 -0.11 6.54 -29.89
C SER A 402 -0.41 5.62 -28.71
N ASP A 403 -0.15 6.05 -27.47
CA ASP A 403 -0.50 5.27 -26.28
C ASP A 403 -2.01 5.24 -26.05
N LEU A 404 -2.75 6.27 -26.49
CA LEU A 404 -4.21 6.25 -26.44
C LEU A 404 -4.77 5.10 -27.28
N GLY A 405 -4.24 4.91 -28.50
CA GLY A 405 -4.59 3.77 -29.35
C GLY A 405 -4.22 2.43 -28.70
N ARG A 406 -3.04 2.34 -28.08
CA ARG A 406 -2.61 1.12 -27.35
C ARG A 406 -3.53 0.80 -26.18
N TYR A 407 -3.95 1.80 -25.40
CA TYR A 407 -4.81 1.60 -24.25
C TYR A 407 -6.24 1.25 -24.65
N PHE A 408 -6.76 1.94 -25.68
CA PHE A 408 -8.07 1.63 -26.27
C PHE A 408 -8.11 0.18 -26.73
N TYR A 409 -7.13 -0.24 -27.53
CA TYR A 409 -6.99 -1.62 -27.99
C TYR A 409 -6.83 -2.60 -26.82
N ALA A 410 -5.89 -2.34 -25.90
CA ALA A 410 -5.58 -3.29 -24.84
C ALA A 410 -6.79 -3.52 -23.92
N ALA A 411 -7.51 -2.46 -23.56
CA ALA A 411 -8.72 -2.57 -22.75
C ALA A 411 -9.85 -3.31 -23.50
N ALA A 412 -10.05 -3.01 -24.79
CA ALA A 412 -11.04 -3.71 -25.61
C ALA A 412 -10.70 -5.20 -25.79
N TYR A 413 -9.42 -5.51 -26.02
CA TYR A 413 -8.90 -6.87 -26.08
C TYR A 413 -9.12 -7.61 -24.76
N ALA A 414 -8.80 -6.99 -23.63
CA ALA A 414 -8.98 -7.58 -22.32
C ALA A 414 -10.45 -7.85 -21.98
N GLN A 415 -11.36 -6.98 -22.42
CA GLN A 415 -12.78 -7.18 -22.26
C GLN A 415 -13.32 -8.31 -23.17
N GLY A 416 -12.83 -8.44 -24.40
CA GLY A 416 -13.25 -9.49 -25.34
C GLY A 416 -12.63 -10.87 -25.09
N ASN A 417 -11.48 -10.94 -24.42
CA ASN A 417 -10.70 -12.17 -24.25
C ASN A 417 -10.44 -12.57 -22.78
N GLU A 418 -10.88 -11.77 -21.81
CA GLU A 418 -10.71 -12.00 -20.37
C GLU A 418 -9.25 -12.07 -19.87
N HIS A 419 -8.28 -11.66 -20.69
CA HIS A 419 -6.89 -11.44 -20.33
C HIS A 419 -6.30 -10.24 -21.06
N SER A 420 -5.31 -9.57 -20.46
CA SER A 420 -4.57 -8.52 -21.16
C SER A 420 -3.79 -9.10 -22.35
N PRO A 421 -3.65 -8.34 -23.46
CA PRO A 421 -2.77 -8.73 -24.55
C PRO A 421 -1.30 -8.68 -24.11
N LYS A 422 -0.47 -9.54 -24.71
CA LYS A 422 0.94 -9.76 -24.39
C LYS A 422 1.81 -9.84 -25.62
N GLY A 423 2.94 -9.14 -25.55
CA GLY A 423 3.98 -9.18 -26.57
C GLY A 423 3.51 -8.68 -27.94
N HIS A 424 4.34 -8.88 -28.95
CA HIS A 424 4.04 -8.45 -30.31
C HIS A 424 2.95 -9.31 -30.98
N GLU A 425 2.79 -10.57 -30.56
CA GLU A 425 1.82 -11.51 -31.11
C GLU A 425 0.38 -11.05 -30.89
N GLU A 426 0.03 -10.61 -29.67
CA GLU A 426 -1.34 -10.16 -29.34
C GLU A 426 -1.55 -8.65 -29.58
N PHE A 427 -0.47 -7.92 -29.86
CA PHE A 427 -0.48 -6.54 -30.40
C PHE A 427 -0.19 -6.55 -31.90
N SER A 428 -0.91 -7.40 -32.64
CA SER A 428 -0.68 -7.69 -34.06
C SER A 428 -1.21 -6.63 -35.02
N LEU A 429 -2.07 -5.70 -34.58
CA LEU A 429 -2.59 -4.64 -35.45
C LEU A 429 -1.53 -3.57 -35.74
N PRO A 430 -1.50 -3.01 -36.97
CA PRO A 430 -0.59 -1.92 -37.33
C PRO A 430 -0.71 -0.72 -36.38
N GLY A 431 0.42 -0.07 -36.09
CA GLY A 431 0.49 1.14 -35.25
C GLY A 431 0.53 0.89 -33.73
N LEU A 432 0.30 -0.36 -33.28
CA LEU A 432 0.36 -0.70 -31.86
C LEU A 432 1.77 -0.92 -31.33
N ALA A 433 2.72 -1.31 -32.17
CA ALA A 433 4.10 -1.53 -31.76
C ALA A 433 4.70 -0.25 -31.14
N PRO A 434 5.26 -0.30 -29.91
CA PRO A 434 6.01 0.80 -29.34
C PRO A 434 7.38 0.93 -30.03
N MET A 435 7.92 2.15 -30.11
CA MET A 435 9.30 2.37 -30.55
C MET A 435 10.28 1.88 -29.48
N HIS A 436 10.54 0.57 -29.45
CA HIS A 436 11.42 -0.05 -28.47
C HIS A 436 12.19 -1.20 -29.09
N ALA A 437 13.53 -1.11 -29.09
CA ALA A 437 14.42 -2.04 -29.78
C ALA A 437 14.25 -3.52 -29.37
N ASN A 438 13.70 -3.78 -28.18
CA ASN A 438 13.51 -5.15 -27.66
C ASN A 438 12.07 -5.68 -27.77
N TRP A 439 11.15 -4.97 -28.45
CA TRP A 439 9.73 -5.34 -28.51
C TRP A 439 9.48 -6.76 -29.03
N GLU A 440 10.21 -7.16 -30.06
CA GLU A 440 10.06 -8.49 -30.70
C GLU A 440 10.80 -9.60 -29.95
N THR A 441 11.73 -9.25 -29.05
CA THR A 441 12.57 -10.24 -28.33
C THR A 441 11.83 -11.02 -27.24
N GLY A 442 10.56 -10.68 -26.96
CA GLY A 442 9.82 -11.23 -25.83
C GLY A 442 10.24 -10.69 -24.46
N LYS A 443 11.21 -9.77 -24.38
CA LYS A 443 11.46 -8.99 -23.18
C LYS A 443 10.37 -7.92 -23.05
N PHE A 444 9.77 -7.81 -21.86
CA PHE A 444 8.62 -6.92 -21.58
C PHE A 444 7.30 -7.26 -22.29
N LYS A 445 7.00 -8.57 -22.48
CA LYS A 445 5.71 -9.03 -23.04
C LYS A 445 4.49 -8.42 -22.34
N ASP A 446 4.59 -8.15 -21.03
CA ASP A 446 3.48 -7.61 -20.24
C ASP A 446 3.53 -6.07 -20.07
N ARG A 447 4.22 -5.32 -20.95
CA ARG A 447 4.39 -3.86 -20.81
C ARG A 447 3.06 -3.11 -20.69
N PHE A 448 2.10 -3.45 -21.54
CA PHE A 448 0.77 -2.84 -21.58
C PHE A 448 -0.24 -3.79 -20.93
N ARG A 449 -0.49 -3.61 -19.63
CA ARG A 449 -1.32 -4.52 -18.85
C ARG A 449 -2.57 -3.82 -18.33
N VAL A 450 -3.71 -4.41 -18.67
CA VAL A 450 -5.03 -3.97 -18.24
C VAL A 450 -5.39 -4.62 -16.92
N GLN A 451 -5.99 -3.85 -16.03
CA GLN A 451 -6.51 -4.38 -14.76
C GLN A 451 -7.91 -4.92 -15.01
N ILE A 452 -8.04 -6.24 -15.18
CA ILE A 452 -9.18 -6.91 -15.84
C ILE A 452 -10.46 -6.86 -14.98
N ARG A 453 -11.60 -6.58 -15.62
CA ARG A 453 -12.96 -6.66 -15.02
C ARG A 453 -13.28 -8.07 -14.50
N GLY A 454 -14.07 -8.15 -13.43
CA GLY A 454 -14.45 -9.43 -12.81
C GLY A 454 -13.29 -10.17 -12.15
N LYS A 455 -12.11 -9.55 -12.03
CA LYS A 455 -10.92 -10.11 -11.38
C LYS A 455 -10.38 -9.09 -10.37
N PRO A 456 -9.67 -9.55 -9.32
CA PRO A 456 -8.89 -8.63 -8.49
C PRO A 456 -7.83 -7.95 -9.36
N SER A 457 -7.48 -6.72 -9.00
CA SER A 457 -6.36 -6.02 -9.66
C SER A 457 -5.04 -6.75 -9.44
N THR A 458 -4.08 -6.49 -10.31
CA THR A 458 -2.70 -6.97 -10.11
C THR A 458 -2.03 -6.24 -8.96
N THR A 459 -0.93 -6.77 -8.43
CA THR A 459 -0.18 -6.09 -7.36
C THR A 459 0.18 -4.66 -7.76
N ILE A 460 -0.34 -3.67 -7.03
CA ILE A 460 0.04 -2.26 -7.18
C ILE A 460 1.48 -2.11 -6.70
N THR A 461 2.40 -1.82 -7.60
CA THR A 461 3.81 -1.60 -7.29
C THR A 461 4.15 -0.12 -7.32
N SER A 462 5.18 0.29 -6.59
CA SER A 462 5.67 1.67 -6.65
C SER A 462 6.24 2.05 -8.03
N HIS A 463 6.46 1.08 -8.92
CA HIS A 463 6.85 1.32 -10.30
C HIS A 463 5.76 2.03 -11.12
N ILE A 464 4.49 1.98 -10.70
CA ILE A 464 3.41 2.77 -11.32
C ILE A 464 3.73 4.27 -11.38
N ALA A 465 4.56 4.76 -10.46
CA ALA A 465 5.04 6.15 -10.46
C ALA A 465 5.85 6.50 -11.72
N LYS A 466 6.59 5.53 -12.28
CA LYS A 466 7.43 5.69 -13.48
C LYS A 466 6.71 5.24 -14.74
N ASP A 467 6.13 4.05 -14.69
CA ASP A 467 5.48 3.41 -15.83
C ASP A 467 4.03 3.05 -15.50
N GLY A 468 3.10 3.79 -16.12
CA GLY A 468 1.66 3.56 -15.98
C GLY A 468 1.13 2.48 -16.92
N HIS A 469 1.91 2.02 -17.90
CA HIS A 469 1.48 1.06 -18.91
C HIS A 469 1.09 -0.30 -18.31
N TYR A 470 1.64 -0.65 -17.14
CA TYR A 470 1.30 -1.90 -16.44
C TYR A 470 -0.05 -1.84 -15.70
N PHE A 471 -0.66 -0.65 -15.61
CA PHE A 471 -1.86 -0.39 -14.81
C PHE A 471 -2.90 0.37 -15.63
N ILE A 472 -3.26 -0.16 -16.80
CA ILE A 472 -4.27 0.42 -17.68
C ILE A 472 -5.66 0.17 -17.09
N HIS A 473 -6.50 1.21 -17.09
CA HIS A 473 -7.89 1.13 -16.65
C HIS A 473 -8.69 0.18 -17.56
N TYR A 474 -9.61 -0.63 -17.01
CA TYR A 474 -10.34 -1.62 -17.81
C TYR A 474 -11.29 -1.06 -18.86
N ASP A 475 -11.71 0.19 -18.68
CA ASP A 475 -12.72 0.82 -19.54
C ASP A 475 -12.03 1.39 -20.79
N PRO A 476 -12.24 0.80 -21.98
CA PRO A 476 -11.60 1.26 -23.21
C PRO A 476 -11.96 2.71 -23.54
N THR A 477 -13.09 3.21 -23.05
CA THR A 477 -13.50 4.59 -23.31
C THR A 477 -12.64 5.62 -22.56
N GLN A 478 -11.93 5.23 -21.50
CA GLN A 478 -11.16 6.18 -20.67
C GLN A 478 -9.70 6.37 -21.12
N CYS A 479 -9.16 5.44 -21.92
CA CYS A 479 -7.81 5.49 -22.52
C CYS A 479 -6.73 6.05 -21.57
N ARG A 480 -6.61 5.48 -20.37
CA ARG A 480 -5.68 5.95 -19.32
C ARG A 480 -5.14 4.83 -18.44
N SER A 481 -4.08 5.14 -17.71
CA SER A 481 -3.64 4.36 -16.55
C SER A 481 -4.44 4.72 -15.29
N LEU A 482 -4.36 3.85 -14.27
CA LEU A 482 -4.99 4.10 -12.97
C LEU A 482 -4.41 5.35 -12.30
N THR A 483 -5.28 6.14 -11.71
CA THR A 483 -5.00 7.28 -10.84
C THR A 483 -4.47 6.85 -9.47
N VAL A 484 -3.95 7.79 -8.68
CA VAL A 484 -3.52 7.52 -7.30
C VAL A 484 -4.69 7.02 -6.45
N ARG A 485 -5.88 7.65 -6.53
CA ARG A 485 -7.07 7.22 -5.79
C ARG A 485 -7.51 5.79 -6.13
N GLU A 486 -7.52 5.42 -7.40
CA GLU A 486 -7.86 4.05 -7.80
C GLU A 486 -6.86 3.05 -7.22
N ALA A 487 -5.57 3.32 -7.33
CA ALA A 487 -4.52 2.51 -6.72
C ALA A 487 -4.67 2.43 -5.19
N ALA A 488 -5.04 3.54 -4.54
CA ALA A 488 -5.24 3.63 -3.09
C ALA A 488 -6.45 2.80 -2.63
N ARG A 489 -7.58 2.86 -3.33
CA ARG A 489 -8.74 1.99 -3.05
C ARG A 489 -8.42 0.52 -3.27
N LEU A 490 -7.65 0.16 -4.29
CA LEU A 490 -7.20 -1.22 -4.50
C LEU A 490 -6.22 -1.71 -3.41
N GLN A 491 -5.50 -0.79 -2.77
CA GLN A 491 -4.76 -0.99 -1.52
C GLN A 491 -5.63 -0.79 -0.27
N SER A 492 -6.95 -0.73 -0.41
CA SER A 492 -7.94 -0.55 0.67
C SER A 492 -7.68 0.67 1.57
N PHE A 493 -7.05 1.74 1.09
CA PHE A 493 -6.98 2.98 1.86
C PHE A 493 -8.34 3.67 1.90
N PRO A 494 -8.74 4.25 3.05
CA PRO A 494 -9.91 5.11 3.14
C PRO A 494 -9.89 6.28 2.16
N ASP A 495 -11.07 6.72 1.73
CA ASP A 495 -11.23 7.83 0.79
C ASP A 495 -10.74 9.15 1.37
N ASN A 496 -10.81 9.30 2.70
CA ASN A 496 -10.30 10.47 3.40
C ASN A 496 -8.79 10.45 3.60
N TYR A 497 -8.09 9.38 3.20
CA TYR A 497 -6.64 9.36 3.23
C TYR A 497 -6.06 10.29 2.16
N PHE A 498 -5.52 11.44 2.58
CA PHE A 498 -5.01 12.47 1.69
C PHE A 498 -3.49 12.35 1.49
N PHE A 499 -3.06 11.72 0.39
CA PHE A 499 -1.65 11.55 0.06
C PHE A 499 -1.00 12.88 -0.32
N GLN A 500 0.05 13.26 0.42
CA GLN A 500 0.84 14.48 0.23
C GLN A 500 1.97 14.28 -0.79
N GLY A 501 2.54 15.39 -1.27
CA GLY A 501 3.65 15.41 -2.23
C GLY A 501 3.20 15.38 -3.69
N THR A 502 4.16 15.24 -4.59
CA THR A 502 3.90 15.17 -6.05
C THR A 502 3.17 13.88 -6.41
N ARG A 503 2.48 13.85 -7.56
CA ARG A 503 1.78 12.64 -8.05
C ARG A 503 2.71 11.41 -8.10
N THR A 504 3.96 11.59 -8.52
CA THR A 504 4.97 10.52 -8.53
C THR A 504 5.23 9.96 -7.12
N GLN A 505 5.41 10.85 -6.14
CA GLN A 505 5.58 10.48 -4.73
C GLN A 505 4.34 9.77 -4.17
N GLN A 506 3.13 10.26 -4.47
CA GLN A 506 1.88 9.64 -4.05
C GLN A 506 1.75 8.20 -4.58
N TYR A 507 2.12 7.95 -5.84
CA TYR A 507 2.16 6.59 -6.38
C TYR A 507 3.20 5.69 -5.69
N HIS A 508 4.38 6.23 -5.35
CA HIS A 508 5.38 5.49 -4.58
C HIS A 508 4.85 5.09 -3.21
N GLN A 509 4.20 6.03 -2.50
CA GLN A 509 3.56 5.79 -1.21
C GLN A 509 2.54 4.64 -1.30
N VAL A 510 1.56 4.74 -2.21
CA VAL A 510 0.52 3.72 -2.38
C VAL A 510 1.09 2.35 -2.77
N GLY A 511 2.07 2.31 -3.68
CA GLY A 511 2.66 1.05 -4.15
C GLY A 511 3.50 0.31 -3.10
N ASN A 512 4.16 1.05 -2.20
CA ASN A 512 4.98 0.49 -1.12
C ASN A 512 4.14 0.04 0.08
N ALA A 513 2.94 0.57 0.26
CA ALA A 513 2.11 0.29 1.43
C ALA A 513 1.59 -1.17 1.52
N VAL A 514 1.21 -1.56 2.73
CA VAL A 514 0.37 -2.73 3.03
C VAL A 514 -1.10 -2.32 2.91
N PRO A 515 -1.99 -3.18 2.36
CA PRO A 515 -3.42 -2.86 2.34
C PRO A 515 -3.97 -2.61 3.75
N SER A 516 -4.52 -1.42 3.99
CA SER A 516 -4.89 -1.03 5.37
C SER A 516 -6.05 -1.86 5.96
N TYR A 517 -6.95 -2.38 5.13
CA TYR A 517 -8.01 -3.29 5.59
C TYR A 517 -7.45 -4.68 5.96
N LEU A 518 -6.44 -5.17 5.25
CA LEU A 518 -5.75 -6.41 5.64
C LEU A 518 -4.99 -6.19 6.96
N ALA A 519 -4.32 -5.05 7.12
CA ALA A 519 -3.66 -4.69 8.37
C ALA A 519 -4.64 -4.63 9.55
N ASN A 520 -5.88 -4.17 9.34
CA ASN A 520 -6.93 -4.20 10.35
C ASN A 520 -7.32 -5.62 10.78
N GLN A 521 -7.36 -6.57 9.84
CA GLN A 521 -7.59 -7.98 10.13
C GLN A 521 -6.41 -8.61 10.89
N ILE A 522 -5.17 -8.21 10.58
CA ILE A 522 -4.00 -8.64 11.38
C ILE A 522 -4.09 -8.08 12.80
N ALA A 523 -4.53 -6.84 12.97
CA ALA A 523 -4.75 -6.22 14.27
C ALA A 523 -5.81 -6.97 15.10
N HIS A 524 -6.83 -7.55 14.46
CA HIS A 524 -7.78 -8.44 15.12
C HIS A 524 -7.10 -9.66 15.74
N VAL A 525 -6.27 -10.36 14.97
CA VAL A 525 -5.52 -11.54 15.45
C VAL A 525 -4.59 -11.14 16.60
N VAL A 526 -3.87 -10.02 16.46
CA VAL A 526 -2.99 -9.49 17.53
C VAL A 526 -3.78 -9.21 18.81
N SER A 527 -4.96 -8.58 18.69
CA SER A 527 -5.83 -8.29 19.83
C SER A 527 -6.31 -9.57 20.52
N GLN A 528 -6.65 -10.61 19.76
CA GLN A 528 -7.07 -11.90 20.32
C GLN A 528 -5.92 -12.58 21.07
N THR A 529 -4.71 -12.57 20.51
CA THR A 529 -3.54 -13.18 21.14
C THR A 529 -3.17 -12.52 22.48
N LEU A 530 -3.41 -11.20 22.61
CA LEU A 530 -3.09 -10.42 23.81
C LEU A 530 -4.26 -10.25 24.79
N SER A 531 -5.44 -10.77 24.46
CA SER A 531 -6.58 -10.84 25.39
C SER A 531 -6.41 -12.01 26.35
#